data_AF-A0A928KSJ2-F1
#
_entry.id   AF-A0A928KSJ2-F1
#
_cell.length_a   1.000
_cell.length_b   1.000
_cell.length_c   1.000
_cell.angle_alpha   90.00
_cell.angle_beta   90.00
_cell.angle_gamma   90.00
#
_symmetry.space_group_name_H-M   'P 1'
#
loop_
_entity.id
_entity.type
_entity.pdbx_description
1 polymer ?
#
loop_
_entity_poly.entity_id
_entity_poly.type
_entity_poly.pdbx_seq_one_letter_code
_entity_poly.pdbx_strand_id
1 'polypeptide(L)'
;MVISATEQMERPASFVKISEQAEENMRHVESASQLVDEANQSFNLGISYMKRLEESMKEIDNASSRIGMITKVIEDIASQANILALNAAIEAVRAGAAGKGFAVVADEVLKLAAKSSEAVRQTEQLIRKSAEKKLIICNVFRFCVDWMKPQQFQKRREPGEQFHPAPASFAEKRTARSIGGADCRYETNFETRLFGSAEETGNCSFCG
;
A
#
# COMPACT_ATOMS: atom_id res chain seq x y z
N MET A 1 6.61 60.53 59.46
CA MET A 1 5.18 60.17 59.32
C MET A 1 4.63 61.16 58.31
N VAL A 2 4.69 60.91 57.00
CA VAL A 2 3.72 60.10 56.23
C VAL A 2 4.38 59.64 54.91
N ILE A 3 5.02 58.46 54.89
CA ILE A 3 5.39 57.75 53.65
C ILE A 3 5.23 56.25 53.94
N SER A 4 4.01 55.79 54.25
CA SER A 4 3.81 54.36 54.57
C SER A 4 2.49 53.75 54.10
N ALA A 5 1.87 54.24 53.02
CA ALA A 5 0.57 53.68 52.61
C ALA A 5 0.35 53.41 51.12
N THR A 6 1.27 53.76 50.21
CA THR A 6 1.06 53.54 48.77
C THR A 6 1.92 52.44 48.15
N GLU A 7 2.87 51.85 48.89
CA GLU A 7 3.72 50.78 48.34
C GLU A 7 3.05 49.40 48.28
N GLN A 8 1.78 49.26 48.69
CA GLN A 8 1.10 47.96 48.75
C GLN A 8 0.05 47.71 47.67
N MET A 9 -0.11 48.57 46.66
CA MET A 9 -1.18 48.37 45.69
C MET A 9 -0.83 48.70 44.24
N GLU A 10 0.38 48.33 43.81
CA GLU A 10 0.61 48.06 42.39
C GLU A 10 1.29 46.70 42.30
N ARG A 11 0.52 45.65 42.01
CA ARG A 11 1.13 44.52 41.28
C ARG A 11 1.68 45.16 40.01
N PRO A 12 3.00 45.24 39.80
CA PRO A 12 3.53 45.88 38.60
C PRO A 12 2.88 45.18 37.41
N ALA A 13 2.35 45.92 36.45
CA ALA A 13 1.54 45.38 35.35
C ALA A 13 2.19 44.19 34.61
N SER A 14 3.53 44.07 34.70
CA SER A 14 4.32 42.91 34.27
C SER A 14 3.97 41.61 35.00
N PHE A 15 3.76 41.61 36.31
CA PHE A 15 3.41 40.41 37.09
C PHE A 15 2.02 39.88 36.72
N VAL A 16 1.05 40.78 36.49
CA VAL A 16 -0.29 40.40 36.01
C VAL A 16 -0.19 39.78 34.61
N LYS A 17 0.55 40.42 33.69
CA LYS A 17 0.81 39.87 32.36
C LYS A 17 1.51 38.51 32.37
N ILE A 18 2.49 38.30 33.24
CA ILE A 18 3.20 37.01 33.35
C ILE A 18 2.26 35.92 33.87
N SER A 19 1.41 36.25 34.85
CA SER A 19 0.40 35.31 35.37
C SER A 19 -0.64 34.95 34.29
N GLU A 20 -1.13 35.93 33.54
CA GLU A 20 -2.04 35.71 32.40
C GLU A 20 -1.38 34.82 31.34
N GLN A 21 -0.13 35.11 30.97
CA GLN A 21 0.62 34.31 29.99
C GLN A 21 0.91 32.89 30.48
N ALA A 22 1.19 32.72 31.78
CA ALA A 22 1.38 31.39 32.37
C ALA A 22 0.08 30.59 32.37
N GLU A 23 -1.05 31.23 32.63
CA GLU A 23 -2.37 30.60 32.57
C GLU A 23 -2.74 30.22 31.12
N GLU A 24 -2.47 31.09 30.16
CA GLU A 24 -2.65 30.82 28.73
C GLU A 24 -1.75 29.66 28.26
N ASN A 25 -0.48 29.63 28.66
CA ASN A 25 0.44 28.52 28.38
C ASN A 25 -0.05 27.20 28.99
N MET A 26 -0.59 27.21 30.21
CA MET A 26 -1.17 26.02 30.82
C MET A 26 -2.36 25.49 30.01
N ARG A 27 -3.24 26.38 29.54
CA ARG A 27 -4.36 26.00 28.65
C ARG A 27 -3.86 25.44 27.32
N HIS A 28 -2.80 26.01 26.74
CA HIS A 28 -2.19 25.48 25.53
C HIS A 28 -1.58 24.08 25.73
N VAL A 29 -0.92 23.84 26.86
CA VAL A 29 -0.36 22.53 27.21
C VAL A 29 -1.48 21.50 27.42
N GLU A 30 -2.55 21.87 28.11
CA GLU A 30 -3.71 21.00 28.31
C GLU A 30 -4.38 20.64 26.97
N SER A 31 -4.60 21.63 26.09
CA SER A 31 -5.15 21.38 24.76
C SER A 31 -4.22 20.51 23.91
N ALA A 32 -2.91 20.76 23.93
CA ALA A 32 -1.94 19.94 23.23
C ALA A 32 -1.94 18.49 23.75
N SER A 33 -2.11 18.29 25.06
CA SER A 33 -2.24 16.95 25.65
C SER A 33 -3.47 16.22 25.11
N GLN A 34 -4.62 16.90 25.04
CA GLN A 34 -5.85 16.32 24.49
C GLN A 34 -5.69 15.93 23.02
N LEU A 35 -5.08 16.79 22.20
CA LEU A 35 -4.80 16.49 20.78
C LEU A 35 -3.86 15.29 20.61
N VAL A 36 -2.86 15.14 21.49
CA VAL A 36 -1.96 13.98 21.49
C VAL A 36 -2.72 12.71 21.85
N ASP A 37 -3.64 12.76 22.81
CA ASP A 37 -4.46 11.61 23.20
C ASP A 37 -5.41 11.17 22.07
N GLU A 38 -6.07 12.12 21.39
CA GLU A 38 -6.92 11.85 20.21
C GLU A 38 -6.10 11.25 19.06
N ALA A 39 -4.90 11.78 18.81
CA ALA A 39 -3.98 11.24 17.82
C ALA A 39 -3.59 9.79 18.17
N ASN A 40 -3.25 9.51 19.43
CA ASN A 40 -2.92 8.16 19.90
C ASN A 40 -4.08 7.18 19.70
N GLN A 41 -5.33 7.59 19.97
CA GLN A 41 -6.51 6.77 19.72
C GLN A 41 -6.67 6.45 18.23
N SER A 42 -6.52 7.47 17.37
CA SER A 42 -6.57 7.32 15.91
C SER A 42 -5.46 6.39 15.39
N PHE A 43 -4.25 6.49 15.95
CA PHE A 43 -3.14 5.59 15.62
C PHE A 43 -3.42 4.14 16.02
N ASN A 44 -3.97 3.90 17.22
CA ASN A 44 -4.32 2.56 17.67
C ASN A 44 -5.38 1.92 16.78
N LEU A 45 -6.37 2.71 16.33
CA LEU A 45 -7.36 2.27 15.36
C LEU A 45 -6.71 1.93 14.01
N GLY A 46 -5.79 2.77 13.54
CA GLY A 46 -4.99 2.52 12.34
C GLY A 46 -4.22 1.20 12.40
N ILE A 47 -3.52 0.93 13.51
CA ILE A 47 -2.81 -0.33 13.75
C ILE A 47 -3.77 -1.54 13.68
N SER A 48 -4.98 -1.42 14.23
CA SER A 48 -6.00 -2.47 14.15
C SER A 48 -6.42 -2.77 12.71
N TYR A 49 -6.66 -1.75 11.89
CA TYR A 49 -6.96 -1.93 10.47
C TYR A 49 -5.80 -2.57 9.70
N MET A 50 -4.56 -2.19 10.01
CA MET A 50 -3.38 -2.80 9.37
C MET A 50 -3.24 -4.28 9.70
N LYS A 51 -3.57 -4.70 10.93
CA LYS A 51 -3.59 -6.12 11.30
C LYS A 51 -4.66 -6.90 10.53
N ARG A 52 -5.88 -6.36 10.45
CA ARG A 52 -6.96 -6.99 9.66
C ARG A 52 -6.59 -7.13 8.19
N LEU A 53 -5.89 -6.14 7.65
CA LEU A 53 -5.41 -6.18 6.28
C LEU A 53 -4.32 -7.22 6.07
N GLU A 54 -3.41 -7.40 7.03
CA GLU A 54 -2.44 -8.50 7.03
C GLU A 54 -3.13 -9.87 7.01
N GLU A 55 -4.20 -10.04 7.79
CA GLU A 55 -5.03 -11.26 7.79
C GLU A 55 -5.70 -11.49 6.43
N SER A 56 -6.33 -10.47 5.84
CA SER A 56 -6.91 -10.57 4.49
C SER A 56 -5.88 -10.91 3.43
N MET A 57 -4.66 -10.38 3.53
CA MET A 57 -3.57 -10.73 2.59
C MET A 57 -3.11 -12.19 2.75
N LYS A 58 -3.17 -12.76 3.96
CA LYS A 58 -2.93 -14.20 4.19
C LYS A 58 -4.04 -15.06 3.59
N GLU A 59 -5.29 -14.64 3.69
CA GLU A 59 -6.42 -15.34 3.05
C GLU A 59 -6.29 -15.32 1.52
N ILE A 60 -5.89 -14.19 0.93
CA ILE A 60 -5.61 -14.07 -0.50
C ILE A 60 -4.47 -15.02 -0.92
N ASP A 61 -3.44 -15.18 -0.08
CA ASP A 61 -2.34 -16.11 -0.35
C ASP A 61 -2.81 -17.57 -0.38
N ASN A 62 -3.59 -17.96 0.63
CA ASN A 62 -4.18 -19.30 0.71
C ASN A 62 -5.11 -19.57 -0.48
N ALA A 63 -5.96 -18.61 -0.84
CA ALA A 63 -6.84 -18.73 -2.00
C ALA A 63 -6.02 -18.85 -3.30
N SER A 64 -5.00 -18.02 -3.49
CA SER A 64 -4.13 -18.05 -4.67
C SER A 64 -3.37 -19.37 -4.79
N SER A 65 -2.90 -19.92 -3.67
CA SER A 65 -2.26 -21.24 -3.62
C SER A 65 -3.23 -22.36 -4.03
N ARG A 66 -4.47 -22.33 -3.54
CA ARG A 66 -5.52 -23.28 -3.94
C ARG A 66 -5.85 -23.19 -5.42
N ILE A 67 -5.95 -21.98 -5.96
CA ILE A 67 -6.15 -21.79 -7.40
C ILE A 67 -4.96 -22.38 -8.17
N GLY A 68 -3.72 -22.14 -7.73
CA GLY A 68 -2.52 -22.72 -8.34
C GLY A 68 -2.49 -24.25 -8.35
N MET A 69 -3.00 -24.89 -7.30
CA MET A 69 -3.16 -26.35 -7.28
C MET A 69 -4.20 -26.83 -8.30
N ILE A 70 -5.34 -26.14 -8.40
CA ILE A 70 -6.40 -26.48 -9.36
C ILE A 70 -5.91 -26.28 -10.79
N THR A 71 -5.23 -25.17 -11.09
CA THR A 71 -4.69 -24.91 -12.43
C THR A 71 -3.70 -25.99 -12.86
N LYS A 72 -2.88 -26.48 -11.93
CA LYS A 72 -1.96 -27.60 -12.20
C LYS A 72 -2.70 -28.89 -12.56
N VAL A 73 -3.78 -29.22 -11.84
CA VAL A 73 -4.62 -30.39 -12.18
C VAL A 73 -5.25 -30.23 -13.56
N ILE A 74 -5.70 -29.03 -13.93
CA ILE A 74 -6.25 -28.75 -15.26
C ILE A 74 -5.18 -28.93 -16.35
N GLU A 75 -3.94 -28.47 -16.12
CA GLU A 75 -2.82 -28.69 -17.04
C GLU A 75 -2.54 -30.19 -17.23
N ASP A 76 -2.52 -30.94 -16.14
CA ASP A 76 -2.31 -32.39 -16.18
C ASP A 76 -3.43 -33.09 -17.00
N ILE A 77 -4.68 -32.66 -16.84
CA ILE A 77 -5.82 -33.17 -17.63
C ILE A 77 -5.68 -32.78 -19.11
N ALA A 78 -5.31 -31.53 -19.41
CA ALA A 78 -5.12 -31.07 -20.78
C ALA A 78 -4.00 -31.85 -21.48
N SER A 79 -2.89 -32.10 -20.79
CA SER A 79 -1.78 -32.91 -21.28
C SER A 79 -2.18 -34.38 -21.50
N GLN A 80 -2.95 -34.97 -20.59
CA GLN A 80 -3.49 -36.32 -20.77
C GLN A 80 -4.44 -36.40 -21.98
N ALA A 81 -5.33 -35.41 -22.14
CA ALA A 81 -6.23 -35.33 -23.29
C ALA A 81 -5.44 -35.20 -24.60
N ASN A 82 -4.35 -34.43 -24.61
CA ASN A 82 -3.44 -34.29 -25.74
C ASN A 82 -2.81 -35.64 -26.13
N ILE A 83 -2.34 -36.43 -25.15
CA ILE A 83 -1.78 -37.77 -25.40
C ILE A 83 -2.86 -38.73 -25.92
N LEU A 84 -4.06 -38.71 -25.34
CA LEU A 84 -5.18 -39.54 -25.81
C LEU A 84 -5.58 -39.19 -27.26
N ALA A 85 -5.63 -37.91 -27.58
CA ALA A 85 -5.95 -37.43 -28.92
C ALA A 85 -4.86 -37.81 -29.94
N LEU A 86 -3.58 -37.72 -29.57
CA LEU A 86 -2.47 -38.18 -30.40
C LEU A 86 -2.58 -39.69 -30.69
N ASN A 87 -2.86 -40.50 -29.67
CA ASN A 87 -3.07 -41.94 -29.85
C ASN A 87 -4.27 -42.22 -30.77
N ALA A 88 -5.36 -41.47 -30.62
CA ALA A 88 -6.53 -41.58 -31.50
C ALA A 88 -6.20 -41.18 -32.95
N ALA A 89 -5.38 -40.15 -33.16
CA ALA A 89 -4.92 -39.75 -34.49
C ALA A 89 -4.07 -40.84 -35.16
N ILE A 90 -3.16 -41.48 -34.43
CA ILE A 90 -2.35 -42.60 -34.92
C ILE A 90 -3.25 -43.77 -35.33
N GLU A 91 -4.24 -44.11 -34.50
CA GLU A 91 -5.15 -45.21 -34.77
C GLU A 91 -6.08 -44.91 -35.95
N ALA A 92 -6.49 -43.66 -36.11
CA ALA A 92 -7.26 -43.19 -37.27
C ALA A 92 -6.47 -43.33 -38.58
N VAL A 93 -5.17 -43.01 -38.57
CA VAL A 93 -4.28 -43.25 -39.73
C VAL A 93 -4.15 -44.75 -40.01
N ARG A 94 -4.03 -45.57 -38.95
CA ARG A 94 -3.93 -47.04 -39.08
C ARG A 94 -5.19 -47.66 -39.69
N ALA A 95 -6.36 -47.15 -39.35
CA ALA A 95 -7.65 -47.58 -39.90
C ALA A 95 -7.91 -47.11 -41.35
N GLY A 96 -7.03 -46.28 -41.92
CA GLY A 96 -7.10 -45.83 -43.32
C GLY A 96 -8.41 -45.11 -43.63
N ALA A 97 -9.15 -45.58 -44.64
CA ALA A 97 -10.39 -44.94 -45.08
C ALA A 97 -11.50 -44.95 -44.00
N ALA A 98 -11.54 -45.98 -43.15
CA ALA A 98 -12.53 -46.08 -42.06
C ALA A 98 -12.22 -45.13 -40.89
N GLY A 99 -10.97 -44.68 -40.74
CA GLY A 99 -10.52 -43.80 -39.67
C GLY A 99 -10.71 -42.31 -39.91
N LYS A 100 -11.16 -41.88 -41.10
CA LYS A 100 -11.23 -40.46 -41.48
C LYS A 100 -12.08 -39.61 -40.52
N GLY A 101 -13.19 -40.13 -40.01
CA GLY A 101 -14.01 -39.43 -39.00
C GLY A 101 -13.31 -39.29 -37.65
N PHE A 102 -12.61 -40.34 -37.21
CA PHE A 102 -11.85 -40.33 -35.96
C PHE A 102 -10.64 -39.40 -36.03
N ALA A 103 -10.02 -39.24 -37.20
CA ALA A 103 -8.92 -38.29 -37.40
C ALA A 103 -9.35 -36.84 -37.16
N VAL A 104 -10.54 -36.46 -37.61
CA VAL A 104 -11.09 -35.10 -37.40
C VAL A 104 -11.39 -34.86 -35.92
N VAL A 105 -11.97 -35.83 -35.23
CA VAL A 105 -12.25 -35.72 -33.79
C VAL A 105 -10.94 -35.62 -33.00
N ALA A 106 -9.92 -36.42 -33.34
CA ALA A 106 -8.62 -36.36 -32.71
C ALA A 106 -7.94 -34.99 -32.86
N ASP A 107 -8.01 -34.39 -34.05
CA ASP A 107 -7.46 -33.04 -34.30
C ASP A 107 -8.20 -31.96 -33.48
N GLU A 108 -9.52 -32.07 -33.34
CA GLU A 108 -10.31 -31.13 -32.53
C GLU A 108 -9.97 -31.25 -31.03
N VAL A 109 -9.77 -32.46 -30.52
CA VAL A 109 -9.36 -32.67 -29.12
C VAL A 109 -7.93 -32.14 -28.88
N LEU A 110 -7.01 -32.30 -29.84
CA LEU A 110 -5.66 -31.70 -29.76
C LEU A 110 -5.74 -30.18 -29.63
N LYS A 111 -6.55 -29.53 -30.48
CA LYS A 111 -6.76 -28.08 -30.43
C LYS A 111 -7.37 -27.63 -29.10
N LEU A 112 -8.34 -28.37 -28.59
CA LEU A 112 -8.98 -28.07 -27.31
C LEU A 112 -7.99 -28.20 -26.13
N ALA A 113 -7.18 -29.25 -26.13
CA ALA A 113 -6.14 -29.47 -25.13
C ALA A 113 -5.11 -28.33 -25.16
N ALA A 114 -4.60 -27.96 -26.33
CA ALA A 114 -3.66 -26.85 -26.49
C ALA A 114 -4.25 -25.51 -26.00
N LYS A 115 -5.52 -25.24 -26.32
CA LYS A 115 -6.23 -24.04 -25.85
C LYS A 115 -6.40 -24.03 -24.33
N SER A 116 -6.67 -25.19 -23.72
CA SER A 116 -6.76 -25.35 -22.27
C SER A 116 -5.42 -25.05 -21.60
N SER A 117 -4.31 -25.59 -22.11
CA SER A 117 -2.98 -25.32 -21.56
C SER A 117 -2.59 -23.85 -21.63
N GLU A 118 -2.88 -23.16 -22.74
CA GLU A 118 -2.61 -21.72 -22.83
C GLU A 118 -3.47 -20.90 -21.84
N ALA A 119 -4.73 -21.25 -21.65
CA ALA A 119 -5.59 -20.60 -20.67
C ALA A 119 -5.09 -20.81 -19.22
N VAL A 120 -4.60 -22.02 -18.91
CA VAL A 120 -3.94 -22.29 -17.62
C VAL A 120 -2.71 -21.41 -17.45
N ARG A 121 -1.84 -21.33 -18.46
CA ARG A 121 -0.62 -20.50 -18.41
C ARG A 121 -0.92 -19.01 -18.17
N GLN A 122 -1.98 -18.49 -18.80
CA GLN A 122 -2.45 -17.12 -18.57
C GLN A 122 -2.94 -16.93 -17.13
N THR A 123 -3.67 -17.91 -16.61
CA THR A 123 -4.15 -17.89 -15.22
C THR A 123 -2.99 -17.91 -14.23
N GLU A 124 -1.97 -18.74 -14.45
CA GLU A 124 -0.76 -18.76 -13.64
C GLU A 124 -0.03 -17.41 -13.64
N GLN A 125 0.03 -16.74 -14.79
CA GLN A 125 0.63 -15.41 -14.87
C GLN A 125 -0.15 -14.39 -14.03
N LEU A 126 -1.48 -14.45 -14.03
CA LEU A 126 -2.33 -13.57 -13.20
C LEU A 126 -2.11 -13.85 -11.71
N ILE A 127 -2.03 -15.12 -11.30
CA ILE A 127 -1.74 -15.50 -9.91
C ILE A 127 -0.38 -14.93 -9.47
N ARG A 128 0.66 -15.07 -10.31
CA ARG A 128 2.00 -14.53 -10.02
C ARG A 128 1.99 -13.02 -9.85
N LYS A 129 1.31 -12.30 -10.75
CA LYS A 129 1.17 -10.83 -10.66
C LYS A 129 0.41 -10.42 -9.40
N SER A 130 -0.63 -11.16 -9.01
CA SER A 130 -1.37 -10.93 -7.77
C SER A 130 -0.46 -11.11 -6.54
N ALA A 131 0.36 -12.17 -6.53
CA ALA A 131 1.31 -12.45 -5.45
C ALA A 131 2.39 -11.35 -5.31
N GLU A 132 2.89 -10.83 -6.43
CA GLU A 132 3.83 -9.70 -6.44
C GLU A 132 3.20 -8.44 -5.84
N LYS A 133 1.99 -8.07 -6.27
CA LYS A 133 1.27 -6.92 -5.72
C LYS A 133 0.99 -7.08 -4.23
N LYS A 134 0.58 -8.26 -3.79
CA LYS A 134 0.39 -8.60 -2.37
C LYS A 134 1.66 -8.34 -1.56
N LEU A 135 2.83 -8.73 -2.07
CA LEU A 135 4.12 -8.54 -1.37
C LEU A 135 4.44 -7.05 -1.17
N ILE A 136 4.21 -6.22 -2.20
CA ILE A 136 4.38 -4.76 -2.11
C ILE A 136 3.47 -4.20 -1.02
N ILE A 137 2.20 -4.58 -1.05
CA ILE A 137 1.19 -4.15 -0.08
C ILE A 137 1.62 -4.53 1.35
N CYS A 138 2.02 -5.79 1.57
CA CYS A 138 2.49 -6.26 2.88
C CYS A 138 3.74 -5.49 3.36
N ASN A 139 4.67 -5.17 2.47
CA ASN A 139 5.88 -4.41 2.80
C ASN A 139 5.56 -2.97 3.22
N VAL A 140 4.66 -2.30 2.49
CA VAL A 140 4.20 -0.95 2.84
C VAL A 140 3.52 -0.96 4.20
N PHE A 141 2.63 -1.93 4.46
CA PHE A 141 1.94 -1.99 5.74
C PHE A 141 2.86 -2.32 6.91
N ARG A 142 3.79 -3.26 6.73
CA ARG A 142 4.79 -3.57 7.76
C ARG A 142 5.62 -2.33 8.08
N PHE A 143 6.01 -1.55 7.08
CA PHE A 143 6.70 -0.29 7.27
C PHE A 143 5.86 0.71 8.07
N CYS A 144 4.59 0.91 7.73
CA CYS A 144 3.70 1.81 8.47
C CYS A 144 3.56 1.38 9.94
N VAL A 145 3.34 0.08 10.19
CA VAL A 145 3.23 -0.45 11.56
C VAL A 145 4.53 -0.27 12.35
N ASP A 146 5.68 -0.51 11.72
CA ASP A 146 6.98 -0.31 12.35
C ASP A 146 7.28 1.16 12.62
N TRP A 147 6.86 2.07 11.72
CA TRP A 147 7.02 3.52 11.89
C TRP A 147 6.18 4.08 13.05
N MET A 148 5.02 3.46 13.33
CA MET A 148 4.13 3.85 14.43
C MET A 148 4.60 3.37 15.81
N LYS A 149 5.65 2.54 15.92
CA LYS A 149 6.11 2.05 17.22
C LYS A 149 6.76 3.19 18.05
N PRO A 150 6.35 3.38 19.33
CA PRO A 150 6.84 4.48 20.18
C PRO A 150 8.37 4.49 20.36
N GLN A 151 9.01 3.31 20.31
CA GLN A 151 10.45 3.14 20.51
C GLN A 151 11.30 3.86 19.45
N GLN A 152 10.73 4.23 18.30
CA GLN A 152 11.40 5.03 17.27
C GLN A 152 11.44 6.54 17.63
N PHE A 153 10.56 7.03 18.50
CA PHE A 153 10.57 8.45 18.91
C PHE A 153 11.73 8.77 19.86
N GLN A 154 12.18 7.79 20.64
CA GLN A 154 13.29 7.97 21.59
C GLN A 154 14.66 8.10 20.89
N LYS A 155 14.82 7.48 19.72
CA LYS A 155 16.01 7.64 18.86
C LYS A 155 16.01 8.93 18.04
N ARG A 156 14.88 9.65 17.97
CA ARG A 156 14.72 10.93 17.24
C ARG A 156 15.09 12.18 18.07
N ARG A 157 15.79 12.00 19.19
CA ARG A 157 16.17 13.08 20.13
C ARG A 157 17.64 13.49 20.03
N GLU A 158 18.32 13.15 18.93
CA GLU A 158 19.66 13.68 18.61
C GLU A 158 19.49 15.11 18.05
N PRO A 159 20.00 16.16 18.73
CA PRO A 159 19.87 17.53 18.27
C PRO A 159 20.79 17.77 17.07
N GLY A 160 20.22 17.83 15.86
CA GLY A 160 20.95 18.24 14.65
C GLY A 160 20.70 17.41 13.39
N GLU A 161 20.00 16.28 13.48
CA GLU A 161 19.69 15.47 12.30
C GLU A 161 18.51 16.07 11.52
N GLN A 162 18.78 16.49 10.28
CA GLN A 162 17.74 16.88 9.35
C GLN A 162 16.79 15.70 9.10
N PHE A 163 15.50 16.01 9.08
CA PHE A 163 14.42 15.07 8.78
C PHE A 163 14.70 14.29 7.48
N HIS A 164 15.03 13.00 7.60
CA HIS A 164 15.06 12.08 6.46
C HIS A 164 13.69 11.39 6.33
N PRO A 165 12.88 11.74 5.32
CA PRO A 165 11.68 10.97 5.02
C PRO A 165 12.09 9.68 4.33
N ALA A 166 11.68 8.55 4.92
CA ALA A 166 11.78 7.19 4.37
C ALA A 166 13.23 6.70 4.06
N PRO A 167 13.48 5.37 4.08
CA PRO A 167 14.76 4.81 3.65
C PRO A 167 15.07 5.19 2.20
N ALA A 168 16.35 5.26 1.83
CA ALA A 168 16.82 5.69 0.50
C ALA A 168 16.22 4.89 -0.68
N SER A 169 15.64 3.71 -0.43
CA SER A 169 14.84 2.96 -1.39
C SER A 169 13.55 3.68 -1.83
N PHE A 170 13.14 4.73 -1.14
CA PHE A 170 12.03 5.65 -1.45
C PHE A 170 12.49 7.06 -1.85
N ALA A 171 13.80 7.35 -1.79
CA ALA A 171 14.33 8.67 -2.11
C ALA A 171 14.44 8.83 -3.64
N GLU A 172 13.31 9.15 -4.28
CA GLU A 172 13.27 9.63 -5.65
C GLU A 172 14.09 10.94 -5.74
N LYS A 173 14.90 11.08 -6.81
CA LYS A 173 15.87 12.18 -7.00
C LYS A 173 15.21 13.54 -6.79
N ARG A 174 15.48 14.19 -5.65
CA ARG A 174 15.13 15.59 -5.40
C ARG A 174 16.08 16.51 -6.17
N THR A 175 15.72 16.90 -7.38
CA THR A 175 16.28 18.12 -7.98
C THR A 175 15.59 19.32 -7.33
N ALA A 176 16.20 19.84 -6.27
CA ALA A 176 15.83 21.15 -5.74
C ALA A 176 16.24 22.21 -6.76
N ARG A 177 15.27 22.77 -7.49
CA ARG A 177 15.44 24.06 -8.16
C ARG A 177 14.84 25.11 -7.24
N SER A 178 15.69 26.03 -6.80
CA SER A 178 15.34 27.19 -5.98
C SER A 178 14.14 27.95 -6.56
N ILE A 179 13.09 28.14 -5.77
CA ILE A 179 12.07 29.14 -6.07
C ILE A 179 11.76 29.87 -4.76
N GLY A 180 12.20 31.13 -4.70
CA GLY A 180 11.63 32.10 -3.79
C GLY A 180 10.24 32.48 -4.30
N GLY A 181 9.28 32.60 -3.38
CA GLY A 181 7.95 33.14 -3.66
C GLY A 181 6.91 32.08 -4.02
N ALA A 182 6.05 31.76 -3.04
CA ALA A 182 4.65 31.35 -3.16
C ALA A 182 4.22 30.61 -4.44
N ASP A 183 4.48 29.30 -4.51
CA ASP A 183 3.63 28.35 -5.26
C ASP A 183 3.91 26.92 -4.77
N CYS A 184 3.18 26.45 -3.75
CA CYS A 184 3.26 25.05 -3.31
C CYS A 184 2.36 24.20 -4.21
N ARG A 185 2.87 23.82 -5.40
CA ARG A 185 2.29 22.73 -6.18
C ARG A 185 2.85 21.40 -5.69
N TYR A 186 1.98 20.58 -5.11
CA TYR A 186 2.27 19.19 -4.81
C TYR A 186 2.01 18.36 -6.07
N GLU A 187 3.05 18.12 -6.88
CA GLU A 187 3.00 17.07 -7.89
C GLU A 187 3.39 15.74 -7.23
N THR A 188 2.39 14.94 -6.85
CA THR A 188 2.60 13.52 -6.59
C THR A 188 2.78 12.80 -7.92
N ASN A 189 4.02 12.63 -8.37
CA ASN A 189 4.40 11.80 -9.52
C ASN A 189 4.13 10.28 -9.32
N PHE A 190 3.29 9.90 -8.34
CA PHE A 190 2.93 8.51 -8.07
C PHE A 190 1.94 7.97 -9.11
N GLU A 191 1.07 8.82 -9.68
CA GLU A 191 0.03 8.38 -10.63
C GLU A 191 0.57 8.13 -12.04
N THR A 192 1.50 8.96 -12.53
CA THR A 192 1.96 8.94 -13.93
C THR A 192 2.80 7.72 -14.31
N ARG A 193 3.28 6.93 -13.34
CA ARG A 193 4.10 5.72 -13.57
C ARG A 193 3.31 4.42 -13.46
N LEU A 194 2.16 4.42 -12.79
CA LEU A 194 1.32 3.23 -12.58
C LEU A 194 0.10 3.20 -13.51
N PHE A 195 -0.40 4.35 -13.92
CA PHE A 195 -1.51 4.49 -14.87
C PHE A 195 -1.12 5.51 -15.93
N GLY A 196 -1.01 5.08 -17.19
CA GLY A 196 -0.72 5.99 -18.29
C GLY A 196 -1.76 7.11 -18.39
N SER A 197 -1.28 8.35 -18.35
CA SER A 197 -1.94 9.60 -18.78
C SER A 197 -3.41 9.81 -18.37
N ALA A 198 -3.63 10.60 -17.33
CA ALA A 198 -4.81 11.46 -17.21
C ALA A 198 -4.45 12.70 -16.38
N GLU A 199 -4.40 13.87 -17.02
CA GLU A 199 -4.38 15.17 -16.35
C GLU A 199 -5.81 15.48 -15.87
N GLU A 200 -6.07 15.41 -14.57
CA GLU A 200 -7.25 16.05 -13.97
C GLU A 200 -6.78 17.01 -12.87
N THR A 201 -6.70 18.29 -13.24
CA THR A 201 -6.45 19.40 -12.32
C THR A 201 -7.71 19.67 -11.49
N GLY A 202 -7.77 19.13 -10.27
CA GLY A 202 -8.79 19.48 -9.27
C GLY A 202 -8.31 20.59 -8.35
N ASN A 203 -9.02 21.73 -8.33
CA ASN A 203 -8.71 22.88 -7.48
C ASN A 203 -9.15 22.57 -6.02
N CYS A 204 -8.25 22.70 -5.03
CA CYS A 204 -8.55 22.47 -3.63
C CYS A 204 -9.26 23.69 -3.01
N SER A 205 -10.51 23.53 -2.58
CA SER A 205 -11.35 24.58 -1.97
C SER A 205 -11.01 24.93 -0.51
N PHE A 206 -9.84 24.54 0.01
CA PHE A 206 -9.51 24.66 1.44
C PHE A 206 -8.31 25.57 1.74
N CYS A 207 -7.92 26.44 0.82
CA CYS A 207 -6.96 27.51 1.08
C CYS A 207 -7.53 28.86 0.64
N GLY A 208 -8.08 29.61 1.61
CA GLY A 208 -8.41 31.03 1.48
C GLY A 208 -9.87 31.31 1.11
#